data_AF-A0A7S8EQZ1-F1
#
_entry.id   AF-A0A7S8EQZ1-F1
#
_cell.length_a   1.000
_cell.length_b   1.000
_cell.length_c   1.000
_cell.angle_alpha   90.00
_cell.angle_beta   90.00
_cell.angle_gamma   90.00
#
_symmetry.space_group_name_H-M   'P 1'
#
loop_
_entity.id
_entity.type
_entity.pdbx_description
1 polymer ?
#
loop_
_entity_poly.entity_id
_entity_poly.type
_entity_poly.pdbx_seq_one_letter_code
_entity_poly.pdbx_strand_id
1 'polypeptide(L)'
;METLIIPSETVAVGSASLTVYGLGVVHITHIVRHHRAVLDQLYNDAIVGKLEGSVEQIAMSIIDDFAPLAAMVIACGTGAPTQTEKAAQLPFSVQVDAIEKIVRLTLVGEGGLEKLMEIVARAMSATAKLTSLSTSDAG
;
A
#
# COMPACT_ATOMS: atom_id res chain seq x y z
N MET A 1 4.84 -5.74 -35.44
CA MET A 1 4.69 -6.45 -34.16
C MET A 1 4.19 -5.44 -33.16
N GLU A 2 3.01 -5.65 -32.61
CA GLU A 2 2.50 -4.79 -31.54
C GLU A 2 3.15 -5.20 -30.23
N THR A 3 3.80 -4.25 -29.56
CA THR A 3 4.40 -4.46 -28.24
C THR A 3 3.32 -4.23 -27.19
N LEU A 4 3.13 -5.19 -26.29
CA LEU A 4 2.25 -5.02 -25.14
C LEU A 4 2.80 -3.90 -24.24
N ILE A 5 2.02 -2.83 -24.08
CA ILE A 5 2.34 -1.72 -23.18
C ILE A 5 1.59 -1.92 -21.86
N ILE A 6 2.33 -2.03 -20.76
CA ILE A 6 1.75 -2.12 -19.41
C ILE A 6 1.69 -0.70 -18.84
N PRO A 7 0.50 -0.20 -18.44
CA PRO A 7 0.37 1.12 -17.81
C PRO A 7 1.22 1.24 -16.55
N SER A 8 1.88 2.39 -16.37
CA SER A 8 2.79 2.65 -15.26
C SER A 8 2.76 4.10 -14.82
N GLU A 9 3.11 4.35 -13.57
CA GLU A 9 3.35 5.69 -13.03
C GLU A 9 4.79 5.82 -12.50
N THR A 10 5.23 7.06 -12.29
CA THR A 10 6.57 7.37 -11.77
C THR A 10 6.48 8.00 -10.39
N VAL A 11 7.23 7.46 -9.43
CA VAL A 11 7.41 7.97 -8.07
C VAL A 11 8.74 8.70 -8.00
N ALA A 12 8.76 9.92 -7.48
CA ALA A 12 9.99 10.70 -7.35
C ALA A 12 10.73 10.37 -6.05
N VAL A 13 12.05 10.21 -6.12
CA VAL A 13 12.92 9.89 -4.97
C VAL A 13 14.14 10.82 -5.00
N GLY A 14 13.96 12.06 -4.55
CA GLY A 14 15.01 13.09 -4.71
C GLY A 14 15.31 13.34 -6.19
N SER A 15 16.54 13.07 -6.62
CA SER A 15 16.95 13.14 -8.03
C SER A 15 16.72 11.85 -8.82
N ALA A 16 16.32 10.76 -8.14
CA ALA A 16 16.00 9.48 -8.75
C ALA A 16 14.49 9.31 -8.94
N SER A 17 14.10 8.28 -9.69
CA SER A 17 12.71 7.89 -9.84
C SER A 17 12.53 6.39 -9.80
N LEU A 18 11.34 5.97 -9.39
CA LEU A 18 10.91 4.59 -9.33
C LEU A 18 9.67 4.43 -10.21
N THR A 19 9.70 3.49 -11.14
CA THR A 19 8.53 3.13 -11.94
C THR A 19 7.67 2.11 -11.19
N VAL A 20 6.36 2.35 -11.14
CA VAL A 20 5.39 1.46 -10.51
C VAL A 20 4.27 1.11 -11.48
N TYR A 21 3.68 -0.06 -11.27
CA TYR A 21 2.64 -0.69 -12.05
C TYR A 21 1.47 -1.10 -11.14
N GLY A 22 0.31 -1.34 -11.74
CA GLY A 22 -0.81 -1.96 -11.05
C GLY A 22 -0.52 -3.42 -10.64
N LEU A 23 -1.25 -3.90 -9.65
CA LEU A 23 -1.15 -5.29 -9.19
C LEU A 23 -2.05 -6.19 -10.05
N GLY A 24 -1.44 -7.15 -10.74
CA GLY A 24 -2.18 -8.24 -11.36
C GLY A 24 -2.57 -9.33 -10.36
N VAL A 25 -3.40 -10.27 -10.80
CA VAL A 25 -3.88 -11.41 -9.98
C VAL A 25 -2.73 -12.19 -9.33
N VAL A 26 -1.60 -12.36 -10.03
CA VAL A 26 -0.41 -13.04 -9.51
C VAL A 26 0.20 -12.30 -8.32
N HIS A 27 0.24 -10.96 -8.36
CA HIS A 27 0.74 -10.12 -7.27
C HIS A 27 -0.20 -10.19 -6.07
N ILE A 28 -1.51 -10.04 -6.30
CA ILE A 28 -2.53 -10.12 -5.25
C ILE A 28 -2.45 -11.48 -4.55
N THR A 29 -2.36 -12.57 -5.30
CA THR A 29 -2.23 -13.93 -4.75
C THR A 29 -0.95 -14.09 -3.94
N HIS A 30 0.17 -13.52 -4.41
CA HIS A 30 1.44 -13.54 -3.69
C HIS A 30 1.35 -12.81 -2.34
N ILE A 31 0.73 -11.63 -2.35
CA ILE A 31 0.50 -10.79 -1.17
C ILE A 31 -0.37 -11.53 -0.14
N VAL A 32 -1.51 -12.06 -0.60
CA VAL A 32 -2.48 -12.76 0.27
C VAL A 32 -1.85 -13.98 0.92
N ARG A 33 -1.01 -14.75 0.21
CA ARG A 33 -0.35 -15.93 0.77
C ARG A 33 0.65 -15.59 1.88
N HIS A 34 1.38 -14.48 1.73
CA HIS A 34 2.37 -14.07 2.74
C HIS A 34 1.75 -13.40 3.96
N HIS A 35 0.61 -12.73 3.79
CA HIS A 35 -0.06 -12.00 4.87
C HIS A 35 -1.39 -12.64 5.27
N ARG A 36 -1.56 -13.94 4.99
CA ARG A 36 -2.83 -14.64 5.19
C ARG A 36 -3.37 -14.48 6.61
N ALA A 37 -2.54 -14.60 7.64
CA ALA A 37 -3.00 -14.45 9.02
C ALA A 37 -3.59 -13.05 9.30
N VAL A 38 -2.92 -12.00 8.82
CA VAL A 38 -3.33 -10.60 9.00
C VAL A 38 -4.59 -10.29 8.15
N LEU A 39 -4.61 -10.76 6.91
CA LEU A 39 -5.73 -10.54 5.99
C LEU A 39 -6.96 -11.37 6.36
N ASP A 40 -6.78 -12.59 6.87
CA ASP A 40 -7.87 -13.42 7.38
C ASP A 40 -8.49 -12.77 8.61
N GLN A 41 -7.69 -12.17 9.51
CA GLN A 41 -8.18 -11.40 10.65
C GLN A 41 -9.01 -10.20 10.17
N LEU A 42 -8.46 -9.39 9.26
CA LEU A 42 -9.14 -8.22 8.71
C LEU A 42 -10.43 -8.57 7.97
N TYR A 43 -10.41 -9.66 7.19
CA TYR A 43 -11.58 -10.16 6.46
C TYR A 43 -12.66 -10.68 7.40
N ASN A 44 -12.29 -11.43 8.43
CA ASN A 44 -13.21 -11.89 9.46
C ASN A 44 -13.82 -10.71 10.21
N ASP A 45 -13.01 -9.72 10.60
CA ASP A 45 -13.47 -8.50 11.27
C ASP A 45 -14.39 -7.67 10.36
N ALA A 46 -14.18 -7.68 9.04
CA ALA A 46 -15.08 -7.06 8.07
C ALA A 46 -16.45 -7.75 8.02
N ILE A 47 -16.47 -9.08 7.95
CA ILE A 47 -17.70 -9.87 7.82
C ILE A 47 -18.57 -9.76 9.08
N VAL A 48 -17.96 -9.76 10.26
CA VAL A 48 -18.68 -9.71 11.54
C VAL A 48 -19.04 -8.28 11.98
N GLY A 49 -18.85 -7.29 11.11
CA GLY A 49 -19.15 -5.89 11.42
C GLY A 49 -18.23 -5.28 12.47
N LYS A 50 -17.05 -5.86 12.73
CA LYS A 50 -16.05 -5.30 13.65
C LYS A 50 -15.19 -4.22 13.01
N LEU A 51 -15.15 -4.14 11.69
CA LEU A 51 -14.67 -2.95 10.97
C LEU A 51 -15.75 -1.85 10.98
N GLU A 52 -16.29 -1.57 12.15
CA GLU A 52 -17.14 -0.41 12.41
C GLU A 52 -16.26 0.69 13.02
N GLY A 53 -16.09 1.77 12.28
CA GLY A 53 -15.21 2.87 12.66
C GLY A 53 -14.81 3.72 11.47
N SER A 54 -14.17 4.84 11.73
CA SER A 54 -13.56 5.63 10.65
C SER A 54 -12.41 4.84 10.01
N VAL A 55 -12.07 5.17 8.77
CA VAL A 55 -10.96 4.53 8.05
C VAL A 55 -9.65 4.60 8.85
N GLU A 56 -9.47 5.67 9.61
CA GLU A 56 -8.33 5.89 10.50
C GLU A 56 -8.29 4.91 11.68
N GLN A 57 -9.45 4.47 12.19
CA GLN A 57 -9.51 3.47 13.27
C GLN A 57 -9.14 2.07 12.75
N ILE A 58 -9.59 1.74 11.55
CA ILE A 58 -9.23 0.50 10.85
C ILE A 58 -7.73 0.50 10.50
N ALA A 59 -7.20 1.64 10.05
CA ALA A 59 -5.78 1.83 9.81
C ALA A 59 -4.94 1.58 11.07
N MET A 60 -5.37 2.12 12.22
CA MET A 60 -4.67 1.93 13.49
C MET A 60 -4.73 0.49 14.00
N SER A 61 -5.79 -0.26 13.69
CA SER A 61 -5.90 -1.66 14.13
C SER A 61 -4.96 -2.61 13.39
N ILE A 62 -4.40 -2.19 12.25
CA ILE A 62 -3.48 -3.00 11.43
C ILE A 62 -2.08 -2.38 11.33
N ILE A 63 -1.77 -1.33 12.09
CA ILE A 63 -0.58 -0.49 11.90
C ILE A 63 0.74 -1.27 12.06
N ASP A 64 0.80 -2.23 12.98
CA ASP A 64 2.00 -3.03 13.23
C ASP A 64 2.27 -4.03 12.08
N ASP A 65 1.20 -4.52 11.44
CA ASP A 65 1.27 -5.42 10.29
C ASP A 65 1.33 -4.68 8.94
N PHE A 66 1.17 -3.36 8.99
CA PHE A 66 1.04 -2.51 7.81
C PHE A 66 2.37 -2.32 7.08
N ALA A 67 3.47 -2.09 7.80
CA ALA A 67 4.76 -1.80 7.16
C ALA A 67 5.30 -2.99 6.32
N PRO A 68 5.23 -4.25 6.81
CA PRO A 68 5.58 -5.42 5.99
C PRO A 68 4.67 -5.59 4.76
N LEU A 69 3.37 -5.34 4.91
CA LEU A 69 2.40 -5.40 3.81
C LEU A 69 2.68 -4.34 2.74
N ALA A 70 2.90 -3.08 3.17
CA ALA A 70 3.20 -1.94 2.32
C ALA A 70 4.47 -2.18 1.48
N ALA A 71 5.53 -2.67 2.12
CA ALA A 71 6.78 -2.98 1.43
C ALA A 71 6.59 -4.03 0.33
N MET A 72 5.79 -5.06 0.59
CA MET A 72 5.53 -6.12 -0.37
C MET A 72 4.61 -5.66 -1.52
N VAL A 73 3.63 -4.79 -1.23
CA VAL A 73 2.81 -4.11 -2.26
C VAL A 73 3.72 -3.32 -3.20
N ILE A 74 4.66 -2.55 -2.67
CA ILE A 74 5.61 -1.77 -3.48
C ILE A 74 6.55 -2.68 -4.27
N ALA A 75 7.08 -3.74 -3.66
CA ALA A 75 7.91 -4.73 -4.35
C ALA A 75 7.18 -5.38 -5.53
N CYS A 76 5.91 -5.75 -5.34
CA CYS A 76 5.07 -6.27 -6.43
C CYS A 76 4.79 -5.19 -7.49
N GLY A 77 4.43 -3.99 -7.07
CA GLY A 77 4.13 -2.86 -7.97
C GLY A 77 5.35 -2.39 -8.77
N THR A 78 6.58 -2.68 -8.34
CA THR A 78 7.80 -2.39 -9.10
C THR A 78 8.25 -3.52 -10.01
N GLY A 79 7.50 -4.63 -10.05
CA GLY A 79 7.88 -5.84 -10.80
C GLY A 79 9.03 -6.62 -10.15
N ALA A 80 9.37 -6.33 -8.90
CA ALA A 80 10.46 -6.96 -8.16
C ALA A 80 9.96 -7.57 -6.84
N PRO A 81 9.03 -8.55 -6.87
CA PRO A 81 8.33 -9.07 -5.68
C PRO A 81 9.27 -9.69 -4.63
N THR A 82 10.50 -10.08 -5.01
CA THR A 82 11.51 -10.61 -4.08
C THR A 82 12.33 -9.53 -3.37
N GLN A 83 12.12 -8.24 -3.66
CA GLN A 83 12.88 -7.12 -3.09
C GLN A 83 12.10 -6.34 -2.01
N THR A 84 11.21 -7.02 -1.28
CA THR A 84 10.40 -6.45 -0.19
C THR A 84 11.23 -5.71 0.86
N GLU A 85 12.34 -6.29 1.33
CA GLU A 85 13.20 -5.65 2.32
C GLU A 85 13.80 -4.32 1.80
N LYS A 86 14.12 -4.26 0.51
CA LYS A 86 14.64 -3.05 -0.12
C LYS A 86 13.55 -2.00 -0.31
N ALA A 87 12.34 -2.43 -0.64
CA ALA A 87 11.17 -1.54 -0.72
C ALA A 87 10.83 -0.91 0.64
N ALA A 88 11.00 -1.66 1.74
CA ALA A 88 10.79 -1.16 3.10
C ALA A 88 11.76 -0.04 3.51
N GLN A 89 12.91 0.07 2.84
CA GLN A 89 13.92 1.11 3.11
C GLN A 89 13.65 2.44 2.40
N LEU A 90 12.62 2.50 1.53
CA LEU A 90 12.24 3.76 0.90
C LEU A 90 11.83 4.79 1.95
N PRO A 91 12.11 6.09 1.75
CA PRO A 91 11.59 7.13 2.62
C PRO A 91 10.07 7.02 2.77
N PHE A 92 9.55 7.29 3.96
CA PHE A 92 8.13 7.07 4.25
C PHE A 92 7.20 7.78 3.25
N SER A 93 7.46 9.05 2.93
CA SER A 93 6.70 9.81 1.93
C SER A 93 6.71 9.18 0.52
N VAL A 94 7.83 8.55 0.16
CA VAL A 94 7.98 7.81 -1.11
C VAL A 94 7.16 6.53 -1.10
N GLN A 95 7.09 5.84 0.05
CA GLN A 95 6.23 4.67 0.19
C GLN A 95 4.74 5.04 0.04
N VAL A 96 4.31 6.18 0.62
CA VAL A 96 2.94 6.69 0.46
C VAL A 96 2.61 6.91 -1.02
N ASP A 97 3.43 7.70 -1.72
CA ASP A 97 3.22 8.04 -3.14
C ASP A 97 3.24 6.78 -4.03
N ALA A 98 4.16 5.85 -3.77
CA ALA A 98 4.21 4.58 -4.48
C ALA A 98 2.92 3.77 -4.31
N ILE A 99 2.43 3.65 -3.07
CA ILE A 99 1.22 2.90 -2.79
C ILE A 99 0.02 3.56 -3.46
N GLU A 100 -0.18 4.88 -3.32
CA GLU A 100 -1.28 5.61 -3.97
C GLU A 100 -1.33 5.39 -5.49
N LYS A 101 -0.17 5.38 -6.15
CA LYS A 101 -0.07 5.13 -7.59
C LYS A 101 -0.35 3.68 -7.95
N ILE A 102 0.18 2.74 -7.18
CA ILE A 102 -0.09 1.30 -7.36
C ILE A 102 -1.60 1.03 -7.18
N VAL A 103 -2.23 1.58 -6.14
CA VAL A 103 -3.67 1.55 -5.88
C VAL A 103 -4.43 1.99 -7.13
N ARG A 104 -4.14 3.21 -7.62
CA ARG A 104 -4.81 3.81 -8.77
C ARG A 104 -4.69 2.97 -10.03
N LEU A 105 -3.50 2.46 -10.31
CA LEU A 105 -3.23 1.59 -11.45
C LEU A 105 -3.87 0.20 -11.33
N THR A 106 -4.14 -0.25 -10.10
CA THR A 106 -4.77 -1.56 -9.82
C THR A 106 -6.30 -1.49 -9.94
N LEU A 107 -6.90 -0.34 -9.62
CA LEU A 107 -8.32 -0.24 -9.29
C LEU A 107 -9.17 0.40 -10.38
N VAL A 108 -8.78 0.19 -11.63
CA VAL A 108 -9.59 0.57 -12.77
C VAL A 108 -10.80 -0.39 -12.87
N GLY A 109 -11.84 -0.15 -12.06
CA GLY A 109 -13.19 -0.71 -12.26
C GLY A 109 -13.73 -1.74 -11.25
N GLU A 110 -13.04 -2.07 -10.16
CA GLU A 110 -13.51 -3.09 -9.19
C GLU A 110 -13.65 -2.52 -7.76
N GLY A 111 -14.87 -2.09 -7.41
CA GLY A 111 -15.20 -1.37 -6.17
C GLY A 111 -15.00 -2.13 -4.84
N GLY A 112 -14.52 -3.38 -4.86
CA GLY A 112 -14.18 -4.15 -3.65
C GLY A 112 -12.75 -3.93 -3.18
N LEU A 113 -11.78 -4.05 -4.09
CA LEU A 113 -10.36 -3.84 -3.82
C LEU A 113 -10.05 -2.33 -3.67
N GLU A 114 -10.88 -1.48 -4.29
CA GLU A 114 -10.79 -0.02 -4.21
C GLU A 114 -10.83 0.46 -2.77
N LYS A 115 -11.78 -0.09 -2.00
CA LYS A 115 -12.00 0.28 -0.62
C LYS A 115 -10.87 -0.18 0.30
N LEU A 116 -10.32 -1.37 0.09
CA LEU A 116 -9.19 -1.88 0.87
C LEU A 116 -7.93 -1.05 0.65
N MET A 117 -7.64 -0.72 -0.60
CA MET A 117 -6.45 0.05 -0.94
C MET A 117 -6.62 1.56 -0.62
N GLU A 118 -7.85 2.09 -0.66
CA GLU A 118 -8.18 3.40 -0.12
C GLU A 118 -7.94 3.47 1.39
N ILE A 119 -8.32 2.42 2.13
CA ILE A 119 -8.01 2.31 3.57
C ILE A 119 -6.51 2.34 3.79
N VAL A 120 -5.74 1.56 3.02
CA VAL A 120 -4.28 1.50 3.09
C VAL A 120 -3.65 2.87 2.78
N ALA A 121 -4.06 3.56 1.72
CA ALA A 121 -3.53 4.87 1.36
C ALA A 121 -3.85 5.95 2.41
N ARG A 122 -5.08 5.96 2.94
CA ARG A 122 -5.50 6.90 4.00
C ARG A 122 -4.76 6.66 5.31
N ALA A 123 -4.51 5.39 5.66
CA ALA A 123 -3.68 5.02 6.82
C ALA A 123 -2.30 5.69 6.75
N MET A 124 -1.63 5.59 5.61
CA MET A 124 -0.30 6.16 5.41
C MET A 124 -0.28 7.67 5.50
N SER A 125 -1.27 8.32 4.89
CA SER A 125 -1.42 9.78 4.97
C SER A 125 -1.70 10.27 6.40
N ALA A 126 -2.46 9.51 7.20
CA ALA A 126 -2.72 9.83 8.60
C ALA A 126 -1.45 9.71 9.46
N THR A 127 -0.68 8.63 9.27
CA THR A 127 0.63 8.45 9.94
C THR A 127 1.61 9.55 9.55
N ALA A 128 1.65 9.97 8.27
CA ALA A 128 2.50 11.07 7.79
C ALA A 128 2.23 12.38 8.54
N LYS A 129 0.95 12.73 8.69
CA LYS A 129 0.53 13.95 9.39
C LYS A 129 0.91 13.91 10.87
N LEU A 130 0.74 12.77 11.54
CA LEU A 130 1.12 12.60 12.95
C LEU A 130 2.63 12.76 13.16
N THR A 131 3.47 12.18 12.29
CA THR A 131 4.92 12.39 12.35
C THR A 131 5.34 13.83 12.05
N SER A 132 4.63 14.57 11.19
CA SER A 132 4.94 15.98 10.90
C SER A 132 4.57 16.94 12.05
N LEU A 133 3.56 16.60 12.85
CA LEU A 133 3.15 17.39 14.01
C LEU A 133 4.12 17.18 15.18
N SER A 134 4.59 15.94 15.40
CA SER A 134 5.56 15.64 16.46
C SER A 134 6.94 16.28 16.23
N THR A 135 7.28 16.68 15.01
CA THR A 135 8.52 17.41 14.70
C THR A 135 8.40 18.93 14.82
N SER A 136 7.19 19.48 15.01
CA SER A 136 6.96 20.92 15.15
C SER A 136 7.03 21.43 16.60
N ASP A 137 7.00 20.54 17.59
CA ASP A 137 7.03 20.90 19.03
C ASP A 137 8.43 20.79 19.66
N ALA A 138 9.49 20.63 18.84
CA ALA A 138 10.88 20.59 19.28
C ALA A 138 11.70 21.84 18.86
N GLY A 139 11.03 23.00 18.81
CA GLY A 139 11.63 24.32 18.57
C GLY A 139 11.52 25.25 19.76
#